data_AF-A0A2M9ZVV5-F1
#
_entry.id   AF-A0A2M9ZVV5-F1
#
_cell.length_a   1.000
_cell.length_b   1.000
_cell.length_c   1.000
_cell.angle_alpha   90.00
_cell.angle_beta   90.00
_cell.angle_gamma   90.00
#
_symmetry.space_group_name_H-M   'P 1'
#
loop_
_entity.id
_entity.type
_entity.pdbx_description
1 polymer ?
#
loop_
_entity_poly.entity_id
_entity_poly.type
_entity_poly.pdbx_seq_one_letter_code
_entity_poly.pdbx_strand_id
1 'polypeptide(L)'
;MKKASLLLLLLWAFSSCTYALKVQNINDYYASYSAGVKKHRIGIQVQARNQIEEKHIEEVVIALRATGNFEILFPYNPATKADLIIEVSPIVKYDGSIANYFISWPGVYIFMPGWNGYKYYANLDTNYSIKKSNNQVLKQGVIPVNYKINQSDIGRTWVEGVDWLLTLGVTSLIAGFFYTSFDDDIQGDLFRNYGQAYGKFIANKLSQEIIAVEQH
;
A
#
# COMPACT_ATOMS: atom_id res chain seq x y z
N MET A 1 32.88 -19.56 -32.79
CA MET A 1 32.34 -18.23 -32.37
C MET A 1 30.82 -18.13 -32.42
N LYS A 2 30.09 -18.65 -33.45
CA LYS A 2 28.61 -18.52 -33.53
C LYS A 2 27.80 -19.19 -32.39
N LYS A 3 28.30 -20.29 -31.80
CA LYS A 3 27.61 -20.99 -30.69
C LYS A 3 27.65 -20.23 -29.36
N ALA A 4 28.69 -19.43 -29.12
CA ALA A 4 28.84 -18.65 -27.88
C ALA A 4 27.88 -17.43 -27.87
N SER A 5 27.66 -16.78 -29.01
CA SER A 5 26.67 -15.69 -29.11
C SER A 5 25.23 -16.17 -28.92
N LEU A 6 24.88 -17.38 -29.41
CA LEU A 6 23.54 -17.94 -29.18
C LEU A 6 23.30 -18.26 -27.70
N LEU A 7 24.30 -18.81 -27.01
CA LEU A 7 24.23 -19.11 -25.58
C LEU A 7 24.11 -17.83 -24.74
N LEU A 8 24.84 -16.76 -25.09
CA LEU A 8 24.73 -15.47 -24.41
C LEU A 8 23.37 -14.80 -24.62
N LEU A 9 22.79 -14.93 -25.82
CA LEU A 9 21.45 -14.40 -26.15
C LEU A 9 20.34 -15.17 -25.42
N LEU A 10 20.49 -16.50 -25.30
CA LEU A 10 19.62 -17.35 -24.47
C LEU A 10 19.74 -17.00 -22.99
N LEU A 11 20.96 -16.85 -22.46
CA LEU A 11 21.18 -16.46 -21.06
C LEU A 11 20.61 -15.05 -20.77
N TRP A 12 20.72 -14.10 -21.71
CA TRP A 12 20.08 -12.79 -21.59
C TRP A 12 18.55 -12.89 -21.59
N ALA A 13 17.96 -13.74 -22.44
CA ALA A 13 16.52 -13.96 -22.50
C ALA A 13 15.94 -14.62 -21.24
N PHE A 14 16.74 -15.39 -20.49
CA PHE A 14 16.33 -15.99 -19.22
C PHE A 14 16.67 -15.15 -17.98
N SER A 15 17.53 -14.13 -18.11
CA SER A 15 17.88 -13.22 -17.00
C SER A 15 16.89 -12.07 -16.78
N SER A 16 15.90 -11.92 -17.65
CA SER A 16 14.75 -11.03 -17.47
C SER A 16 13.54 -11.91 -17.13
N CYS A 17 12.80 -11.75 -16.04
CA CYS A 17 11.75 -10.75 -15.95
C CYS A 17 10.88 -11.06 -14.70
N THR A 18 11.45 -11.05 -13.50
CA THR A 18 10.64 -10.84 -12.28
C THR A 18 10.86 -9.40 -11.85
N TYR A 19 9.86 -8.55 -12.09
CA TYR A 19 9.91 -7.19 -11.58
C TYR A 19 9.27 -7.19 -10.21
N ALA A 20 10.07 -6.82 -9.21
CA ALA A 20 9.60 -6.63 -7.84
C ALA A 20 8.39 -5.69 -7.80
N LEU A 21 7.52 -5.91 -6.81
CA LEU A 21 6.33 -5.11 -6.56
C LEU A 21 6.67 -3.61 -6.59
N LYS A 22 6.05 -2.88 -7.54
CA LYS A 22 6.29 -1.46 -7.76
C LYS A 22 5.02 -0.65 -7.59
N VAL A 23 5.02 0.30 -6.65
CA VAL A 23 3.97 1.32 -6.56
C VAL A 23 4.32 2.47 -7.52
N GLN A 24 3.52 2.66 -8.56
CA GLN A 24 3.79 3.60 -9.65
C GLN A 24 3.71 5.06 -9.23
N ASN A 25 2.83 5.35 -8.27
CA ASN A 25 2.53 6.70 -7.80
C ASN A 25 2.98 6.93 -6.35
N ILE A 26 4.04 6.24 -5.90
CA ILE A 26 4.56 6.39 -4.53
C ILE A 26 4.99 7.83 -4.25
N ASN A 27 5.46 8.53 -5.28
CA ASN A 27 5.97 9.90 -5.15
C ASN A 27 4.88 10.90 -4.70
N ASP A 28 3.61 10.63 -5.00
CA ASP A 28 2.48 11.48 -4.62
C ASP A 28 2.24 11.48 -3.10
N TYR A 29 2.83 10.50 -2.40
CA TYR A 29 2.65 10.28 -0.97
C TYR A 29 3.92 10.57 -0.16
N TYR A 30 4.97 11.13 -0.78
CA TYR A 30 6.09 11.65 0.01
C TYR A 30 5.65 12.91 0.74
N ALA A 31 5.82 12.90 2.05
CA ALA A 31 5.57 14.04 2.91
C ALA A 31 6.80 14.35 3.75
N SER A 32 7.13 15.64 3.84
CA SER A 32 8.06 16.16 4.83
C SER A 32 7.27 16.64 6.03
N TYR A 33 7.77 16.39 7.24
CA TYR A 33 7.10 16.82 8.46
C TYR A 33 7.03 18.34 8.54
N SER A 34 5.84 18.89 8.74
CA SER A 34 5.69 20.27 9.18
C SER A 34 6.14 20.41 10.63
N ALA A 35 7.07 21.32 10.91
CA ALA A 35 7.44 21.65 12.28
C ALA A 35 6.29 22.39 12.97
N GLY A 36 5.81 21.85 14.09
CA GLY A 36 4.90 22.52 15.00
C GLY A 36 5.67 23.38 15.99
N VAL A 37 5.05 24.47 16.47
CA VAL A 37 5.70 25.39 17.42
C VAL A 37 5.46 24.96 18.88
N LYS A 38 4.41 24.18 19.13
CA LYS A 38 3.97 23.80 20.48
C LYS A 38 3.93 22.28 20.62
N LYS A 39 4.37 21.80 21.80
CA LYS A 39 4.30 20.38 22.15
C LYS A 39 2.92 20.05 22.72
N HIS A 40 2.22 19.12 22.09
CA HIS A 40 0.91 18.63 22.54
C HIS A 40 0.96 17.17 22.95
N ARG A 41 0.20 16.81 23.98
CA ARG A 41 -0.03 15.42 24.38
C ARG A 41 -1.24 14.90 23.62
N ILE A 42 -1.01 14.00 22.67
CA ILE A 42 -2.05 13.52 21.77
C ILE A 42 -2.35 12.06 22.09
N GLY A 43 -3.59 11.79 22.49
CA GLY A 43 -4.12 10.43 22.61
C GLY A 43 -4.52 9.89 21.25
N ILE A 44 -4.03 8.71 20.87
CA ILE A 44 -4.46 8.04 19.63
C ILE A 44 -5.41 6.90 19.99
N GLN A 45 -6.67 7.02 19.56
CA GLN A 45 -7.69 6.00 19.67
C GLN A 45 -7.78 5.19 18.37
N VAL A 46 -7.82 3.88 18.52
CA VAL A 46 -7.77 2.92 17.41
C VAL A 46 -9.16 2.40 17.10
N GLN A 47 -9.51 2.42 15.82
CA GLN A 47 -10.61 1.61 15.29
C GLN A 47 -10.11 0.83 14.07
N ALA A 48 -9.44 -0.29 14.33
CA ALA A 48 -9.07 -1.28 13.34
C ALA A 48 -10.04 -2.46 13.40
N ARG A 49 -10.42 -2.98 12.22
CA ARG A 49 -11.31 -4.14 12.05
C ARG A 49 -10.53 -5.43 11.83
N ASN A 50 -9.27 -5.32 11.43
CA ASN A 50 -8.39 -6.44 11.11
C ASN A 50 -6.92 -6.08 11.40
N GLN A 51 -6.05 -7.09 11.36
CA GLN A 51 -4.62 -6.94 11.66
C GLN A 51 -3.88 -6.04 10.65
N ILE A 52 -4.34 -5.96 9.41
CA ILE A 52 -3.70 -5.11 8.39
C ILE A 52 -3.94 -3.64 8.74
N GLU A 53 -5.17 -3.27 9.07
CA GLU A 53 -5.53 -1.93 9.54
C GLU A 53 -4.77 -1.53 10.80
N GLU A 54 -4.59 -2.46 11.76
CA GLU A 54 -3.80 -2.23 12.97
C GLU A 54 -2.34 -1.89 12.64
N LYS A 55 -1.70 -2.67 11.76
CA LYS A 55 -0.33 -2.41 11.29
C LYS A 55 -0.18 -1.04 10.60
N HIS A 56 -1.19 -0.62 9.84
CA HIS A 56 -1.19 0.72 9.23
C HIS A 56 -1.25 1.82 10.29
N ILE A 57 -2.06 1.64 11.34
CA ILE A 57 -2.11 2.59 12.47
C ILE A 57 -0.78 2.66 13.21
N GLU A 58 -0.11 1.53 13.43
CA GLU A 58 1.22 1.50 14.04
C GLU A 58 2.22 2.36 13.25
N GLU A 59 2.24 2.25 11.92
CA GLU A 59 3.09 3.10 11.06
C GLU A 59 2.74 4.58 11.18
N VAL A 60 1.45 4.93 11.28
CA VAL A 60 1.00 6.30 11.53
C VAL A 60 1.50 6.81 12.89
N VAL A 61 1.40 5.98 13.94
CA VAL A 61 1.87 6.33 15.30
C VAL A 61 3.38 6.52 15.33
N ILE A 62 4.14 5.61 14.70
CA ILE A 62 5.59 5.71 14.57
C ILE A 62 5.96 7.01 13.87
N ALA A 63 5.30 7.32 12.74
CA ALA A 63 5.54 8.53 11.99
C ALA A 63 5.14 9.81 12.74
N LEU A 64 4.03 9.79 13.50
CA LEU A 64 3.61 10.91 14.35
C LEU A 64 4.64 11.19 15.46
N ARG A 65 5.16 10.13 16.11
CA ARG A 65 6.24 10.26 17.11
C ARG A 65 7.51 10.85 16.50
N ALA A 66 7.85 10.42 15.29
CA ALA A 66 9.03 10.91 14.56
C ALA A 66 8.96 12.40 14.19
N THR A 67 7.78 13.03 14.19
CA THR A 67 7.65 14.47 13.96
C THR A 67 8.31 15.32 15.05
N GLY A 68 8.45 14.79 16.27
CA GLY A 68 9.02 15.49 17.43
C GLY A 68 8.14 16.58 18.07
N ASN A 69 7.00 16.90 17.44
CA ASN A 69 6.09 17.97 17.91
C ASN A 69 5.05 17.48 18.91
N PHE A 70 4.84 16.16 19.01
CA PHE A 70 3.75 15.59 19.79
C PHE A 70 4.26 14.50 20.74
N GLU A 71 3.76 14.52 21.97
CA GLU A 71 3.85 13.38 22.88
C GLU A 71 2.68 12.45 22.58
N ILE A 72 2.95 11.38 21.83
CA ILE A 72 1.92 10.44 21.37
C ILE A 72 1.63 9.37 22.45
N LEU A 73 0.43 9.42 23.01
CA LEU A 73 -0.11 8.43 23.95
C LEU A 73 -0.84 7.33 23.15
N PHE A 74 -0.17 6.20 22.95
CA PHE A 74 -0.70 5.06 22.18
C PHE A 74 -0.29 3.73 22.84
N PRO A 75 -1.25 2.80 23.08
CA PRO A 75 -2.71 3.00 22.93
C PRO A 75 -3.23 4.04 23.94
N TYR A 76 -4.23 4.84 23.55
CA TYR A 76 -4.77 5.88 24.44
C TYR A 76 -5.57 5.27 25.59
N ASN A 77 -5.24 5.68 26.82
CA ASN A 77 -5.99 5.35 28.03
C ASN A 77 -6.74 6.60 28.52
N PRO A 78 -8.08 6.58 28.67
CA PRO A 78 -8.86 7.72 29.16
C PRO A 78 -8.43 8.27 30.54
N ALA A 79 -7.74 7.48 31.36
CA ALA A 79 -7.17 7.94 32.62
C ALA A 79 -5.97 8.89 32.44
N THR A 80 -5.34 8.89 31.26
CA THR A 80 -4.22 9.79 30.93
C THR A 80 -4.73 11.11 30.38
N LYS A 81 -4.20 12.23 30.88
CA LYS A 81 -4.56 13.56 30.38
C LYS A 81 -3.91 13.81 29.01
N ALA A 82 -4.72 13.78 27.96
CA ALA A 82 -4.39 14.26 26.63
C ALA A 82 -4.99 15.64 26.37
N ASP A 83 -4.29 16.47 25.60
CA ASP A 83 -4.80 17.76 25.12
C ASP A 83 -5.83 17.54 24.02
N LEU A 84 -5.52 16.61 23.10
CA LEU A 84 -6.36 16.20 21.99
C LEU A 84 -6.40 14.68 21.90
N ILE A 85 -7.53 14.15 21.44
CA ILE A 85 -7.73 12.75 21.13
C ILE A 85 -7.95 12.64 19.63
N ILE A 86 -7.17 11.81 18.95
CA ILE A 86 -7.34 11.52 17.52
C ILE A 86 -7.78 10.09 17.38
N GLU A 87 -8.96 9.92 16.83
CA GLU A 87 -9.45 8.62 16.38
C GLU A 87 -8.99 8.39 14.95
N VAL A 88 -8.33 7.27 14.70
CA VAL A 88 -7.85 6.89 13.36
C VAL A 88 -8.44 5.53 12.99
N SER A 89 -9.07 5.46 11.82
CA SER A 89 -9.66 4.24 11.26
C SER A 89 -9.33 4.11 9.78
N PRO A 90 -8.25 3.38 9.42
CA PRO A 90 -7.97 3.05 8.05
C PRO A 90 -8.98 2.03 7.52
N ILE A 91 -9.36 2.19 6.26
CA ILE A 91 -10.17 1.25 5.51
C ILE A 91 -9.32 0.77 4.35
N VAL A 92 -9.00 -0.52 4.35
CA VAL A 92 -8.15 -1.15 3.34
C VAL A 92 -9.01 -1.91 2.35
N LYS A 93 -8.90 -1.56 1.07
CA LYS A 93 -9.53 -2.28 -0.04
C LYS A 93 -8.51 -2.55 -1.13
N TYR A 94 -8.57 -3.75 -1.67
CA TYR A 94 -7.66 -4.22 -2.70
C TYR A 94 -8.44 -4.65 -3.93
N ASP A 95 -8.03 -4.14 -5.09
CA ASP A 95 -8.72 -4.37 -6.36
C ASP A 95 -7.72 -4.79 -7.43
N GLY A 96 -8.08 -5.78 -8.24
CA GLY A 96 -7.33 -6.12 -9.46
C GLY A 96 -7.82 -5.33 -10.68
N SER A 97 -7.11 -5.45 -11.79
CA SER A 97 -7.50 -4.80 -13.04
C SER A 97 -8.04 -5.83 -14.03
N ILE A 98 -9.13 -5.49 -14.73
CA ILE A 98 -9.59 -6.26 -15.91
C ILE A 98 -8.48 -6.34 -16.98
N ALA A 99 -7.56 -5.39 -17.03
CA ALA A 99 -6.40 -5.47 -17.92
C ALA A 99 -5.54 -6.71 -17.66
N ASN A 100 -5.54 -7.26 -16.44
CA ASN A 100 -4.81 -8.48 -16.09
C ASN A 100 -5.35 -9.70 -16.86
N TYR A 101 -6.63 -9.71 -17.21
CA TYR A 101 -7.17 -10.71 -18.12
C TYR A 101 -6.44 -10.66 -19.46
N PHE A 102 -6.34 -9.49 -20.10
CA PHE A 102 -5.67 -9.35 -21.40
C PHE A 102 -4.17 -9.59 -21.34
N ILE A 103 -3.54 -9.25 -20.21
CA ILE A 103 -2.13 -9.52 -19.94
C ILE A 103 -1.88 -11.03 -19.84
N SER A 104 -2.79 -11.77 -19.19
CA SER A 104 -2.72 -13.23 -19.11
C SER A 104 -3.12 -13.89 -20.43
N TRP A 105 -4.24 -13.47 -21.02
CA TRP A 105 -4.85 -14.04 -22.20
C TRP A 105 -5.46 -12.95 -23.09
N PRO A 106 -5.03 -12.81 -24.36
CA PRO A 106 -4.05 -13.63 -25.07
C PRO A 106 -2.58 -13.21 -24.82
N GLY A 107 -2.35 -12.29 -23.88
CA GLY A 107 -1.05 -11.65 -23.70
C GLY A 107 0.11 -12.59 -23.37
N VAL A 108 -0.14 -13.77 -22.79
CA VAL A 108 0.90 -14.79 -22.55
C VAL A 108 1.67 -15.16 -23.83
N TYR A 109 1.01 -15.23 -25.00
CA TYR A 109 1.64 -15.62 -26.26
C TYR A 109 2.68 -14.65 -26.79
N ILE A 110 2.63 -13.41 -26.30
CA ILE A 110 3.55 -12.33 -26.64
C ILE A 110 4.27 -11.80 -25.39
N PHE A 111 4.36 -12.63 -24.33
CA PHE A 111 5.08 -12.32 -23.10
C PHE A 111 4.61 -11.03 -22.38
N MET A 112 3.35 -10.64 -22.53
CA MET A 112 2.79 -9.46 -21.85
C MET A 112 2.92 -9.48 -20.32
N PRO A 113 2.80 -10.61 -19.60
CA PRO A 113 2.99 -10.64 -18.14
C PRO A 113 4.39 -10.18 -17.71
N GLY A 114 5.40 -10.57 -18.48
CA GLY A 114 6.79 -10.16 -18.25
C GLY A 114 7.02 -8.68 -18.59
N TRP A 115 6.42 -8.17 -19.67
CA TRP A 115 6.65 -6.80 -20.13
C TRP A 115 5.81 -5.75 -19.40
N ASN A 116 4.53 -6.03 -19.17
CA ASN A 116 3.60 -5.07 -18.59
C ASN A 116 3.44 -5.23 -17.09
N GLY A 117 3.57 -6.47 -16.56
CA GLY A 117 3.19 -6.81 -15.19
C GLY A 117 1.68 -6.73 -14.95
N TYR A 118 1.18 -7.44 -13.95
CA TYR A 118 -0.19 -7.34 -13.49
C TYR A 118 -0.40 -6.04 -12.71
N LYS A 119 -1.55 -5.41 -12.98
CA LYS A 119 -1.97 -4.15 -12.39
C LYS A 119 -2.92 -4.39 -11.25
N TYR A 120 -2.62 -3.79 -10.11
CA TYR A 120 -3.44 -3.86 -8.91
C TYR A 120 -3.61 -2.47 -8.31
N TYR A 121 -4.61 -2.32 -7.44
CA TYR A 121 -4.89 -1.10 -6.71
C TYR A 121 -5.05 -1.41 -5.23
N ALA A 122 -4.45 -0.57 -4.38
CA ALA A 122 -4.70 -0.58 -2.95
C ALA A 122 -5.26 0.77 -2.52
N ASN A 123 -6.50 0.77 -2.06
CA ASN A 123 -7.22 1.92 -1.54
C ASN A 123 -7.15 1.89 -0.01
N LEU A 124 -6.43 2.83 0.58
CA LEU A 124 -6.13 2.94 2.01
C LEU A 124 -6.74 4.23 2.59
N ASP A 125 -8.05 4.35 2.50
CA ASP A 125 -8.76 5.55 2.97
C ASP A 125 -8.70 5.63 4.50
N THR A 126 -8.15 6.73 5.02
CA THR A 126 -7.98 6.89 6.46
C THR A 126 -8.97 7.88 7.02
N ASN A 127 -9.99 7.38 7.70
CA ASN A 127 -10.92 8.23 8.44
C ASN A 127 -10.23 8.74 9.70
N TYR A 128 -10.48 10.00 10.04
CA TYR A 128 -9.99 10.58 11.28
C TYR A 128 -11.03 11.47 11.95
N SER A 129 -10.93 11.56 13.29
CA SER A 129 -11.67 12.54 14.09
C SER A 129 -10.75 13.09 15.18
N ILE A 130 -10.62 14.41 15.23
CA ILE A 130 -9.88 15.15 16.27
C ILE A 130 -10.90 15.64 17.28
N LYS A 131 -10.71 15.28 18.55
CA LYS A 131 -11.60 15.55 19.67
C LYS A 131 -10.85 16.20 20.82
N LYS A 132 -11.55 17.01 21.61
CA LYS A 132 -11.10 17.41 22.94
C LYS A 132 -11.25 16.25 23.93
N SER A 133 -10.62 16.38 25.10
CA SER A 133 -10.72 15.42 26.20
C SER A 133 -12.16 15.21 26.72
N ASN A 134 -13.08 16.16 26.47
CA ASN A 134 -14.50 16.05 26.77
C ASN A 134 -15.33 15.37 25.64
N ASN A 135 -14.67 14.70 24.69
CA ASN A 135 -15.27 14.10 23.49
C ASN A 135 -15.94 15.07 22.49
N GLN A 136 -15.79 16.39 22.66
CA GLN A 136 -16.23 17.35 21.65
C GLN A 136 -15.40 17.17 20.37
N VAL A 137 -16.05 16.82 19.26
CA VAL A 137 -15.42 16.74 17.94
C VAL A 137 -15.07 18.14 17.45
N LEU A 138 -13.80 18.36 17.16
CA LEU A 138 -13.27 19.61 16.61
C LEU A 138 -13.17 19.54 15.08
N LYS A 139 -12.73 18.39 14.56
CA LYS A 139 -12.57 18.15 13.13
C LYS A 139 -12.75 16.67 12.82
N GLN A 140 -13.25 16.36 11.63
CA GLN A 140 -13.28 15.01 11.10
C GLN A 140 -13.11 15.04 9.59
N GLY A 141 -12.62 13.95 9.02
CA GLY A 141 -12.41 13.85 7.58
C GLY A 141 -11.88 12.49 7.14
N VAL A 142 -11.55 12.43 5.85
CA VAL A 142 -10.98 11.25 5.21
C VAL A 142 -9.72 11.68 4.46
N ILE A 143 -8.63 10.94 4.64
CA ILE A 143 -7.39 11.11 3.88
C ILE A 143 -7.29 9.94 2.90
N PRO A 144 -7.60 10.15 1.61
CA PRO A 144 -7.56 9.08 0.63
C PRO A 144 -6.13 8.76 0.22
N VAL A 145 -5.82 7.47 0.09
CA VAL A 145 -4.56 6.98 -0.46
C VAL A 145 -4.89 5.86 -1.45
N ASN A 146 -4.52 6.04 -2.71
CA ASN A 146 -4.72 5.06 -3.77
C ASN A 146 -3.36 4.69 -4.38
N TYR A 147 -2.85 3.51 -4.06
CA TYR A 147 -1.65 2.98 -4.69
C TYR A 147 -1.99 2.25 -5.97
N LYS A 148 -1.31 2.64 -7.05
CA LYS A 148 -1.31 1.92 -8.33
C LYS A 148 -0.11 1.00 -8.33
N ILE A 149 -0.37 -0.29 -8.27
CA ILE A 149 0.65 -1.33 -8.09
C ILE A 149 0.84 -2.04 -9.42
N ASN A 150 2.11 -2.30 -9.76
CA ASN A 150 2.49 -3.17 -10.85
C ASN A 150 3.41 -4.27 -10.33
N GLN A 151 3.10 -5.53 -10.66
CA GLN A 151 3.88 -6.68 -10.25
C GLN A 151 4.00 -7.69 -11.38
N SER A 152 5.22 -8.16 -11.65
CA SER A 152 5.47 -9.19 -12.63
C SER A 152 6.12 -10.39 -11.95
N ASP A 153 5.40 -11.51 -11.92
CA ASP A 153 5.93 -12.80 -11.48
C ASP A 153 5.78 -13.82 -12.61
N ILE A 154 6.88 -14.06 -13.33
CA ILE A 154 6.94 -15.07 -14.39
C ILE A 154 6.76 -16.48 -13.82
N GLY A 155 7.20 -16.74 -12.58
CA GLY A 155 7.08 -18.05 -11.93
C GLY A 155 5.63 -18.50 -11.85
N ARG A 156 4.73 -17.58 -11.48
CA ARG A 156 3.28 -17.79 -11.40
C ARG A 156 2.60 -17.99 -12.75
N THR A 157 3.19 -17.45 -13.82
CA THR A 157 2.54 -17.46 -15.15
C THR A 157 3.00 -18.61 -16.04
N TRP A 158 4.20 -19.17 -15.82
CA TRP A 158 4.82 -20.13 -16.73
C TRP A 158 5.13 -21.51 -16.15
N VAL A 159 5.20 -21.68 -14.81
CA VAL A 159 5.89 -22.85 -14.22
C VAL A 159 4.98 -23.81 -13.45
N GLU A 160 3.75 -23.41 -13.07
CA GLU A 160 2.90 -24.27 -12.22
C GLU A 160 1.99 -25.27 -12.98
N GLY A 161 2.06 -25.32 -14.32
CA GLY A 161 1.27 -26.26 -15.13
C GLY A 161 2.11 -26.98 -16.19
N VAL A 162 2.41 -28.24 -15.97
CA VAL A 162 3.12 -29.11 -16.91
C VAL A 162 2.14 -29.65 -17.96
N ASP A 163 1.73 -28.81 -18.92
CA ASP A 163 1.33 -29.21 -20.29
C ASP A 163 1.22 -27.98 -21.20
N TRP A 164 2.32 -27.55 -21.83
CA TRP A 164 2.43 -26.30 -22.60
C TRP A 164 1.23 -25.93 -23.49
N LEU A 165 0.54 -26.88 -24.13
CA LEU A 165 -0.59 -26.57 -25.02
C LEU A 165 -1.92 -26.36 -24.25
N LEU A 166 -2.17 -27.18 -23.22
CA LEU A 166 -3.36 -27.09 -22.37
C LEU A 166 -3.22 -25.96 -21.33
N THR A 167 -2.00 -25.78 -20.85
CA THR A 167 -1.60 -24.75 -19.89
C THR A 167 -1.61 -23.35 -20.54
N LEU A 168 -0.92 -23.13 -21.66
CA LEU A 168 -0.88 -21.78 -22.27
C LEU A 168 -2.22 -21.34 -22.86
N GLY A 169 -3.11 -22.28 -23.21
CA GLY A 169 -4.43 -22.00 -23.75
C GLY A 169 -5.49 -21.84 -22.67
N VAL A 170 -5.98 -22.97 -22.18
CA VAL A 170 -7.14 -23.02 -21.28
C VAL A 170 -6.80 -22.52 -19.89
N THR A 171 -5.63 -22.87 -19.34
CA THR A 171 -5.28 -22.37 -18.00
C THR A 171 -4.93 -20.88 -18.00
N SER A 172 -4.29 -20.33 -19.05
CA SER A 172 -4.09 -18.88 -19.15
C SER A 172 -5.41 -18.11 -19.32
N LEU A 173 -6.38 -18.68 -20.04
CA LEU A 173 -7.74 -18.12 -20.13
C LEU A 173 -8.43 -18.09 -18.76
N ILE A 174 -8.43 -19.21 -18.03
CA ILE A 174 -9.03 -19.32 -16.70
C ILE A 174 -8.30 -18.42 -15.69
N ALA A 175 -6.96 -18.51 -15.64
CA ALA A 175 -6.11 -17.70 -14.78
C ALA A 175 -6.29 -16.21 -15.08
N GLY A 176 -6.49 -15.83 -16.35
CA GLY A 176 -6.82 -14.47 -16.73
C GLY A 176 -8.04 -13.91 -16.01
N PHE A 177 -9.08 -14.73 -15.77
CA PHE A 177 -10.23 -14.31 -14.95
C PHE A 177 -9.86 -14.17 -13.48
N PHE A 178 -9.11 -15.12 -12.91
CA PHE A 178 -8.67 -15.04 -11.52
C PHE A 178 -7.77 -13.83 -11.23
N TYR A 179 -6.87 -13.48 -12.15
CA TYR A 179 -5.98 -12.33 -12.00
C TYR A 179 -6.67 -10.98 -12.20
N THR A 180 -7.96 -10.94 -12.56
CA THR A 180 -8.75 -9.70 -12.48
C THR A 180 -9.04 -9.29 -11.04
N SER A 181 -8.95 -10.22 -10.09
CA SER A 181 -8.98 -9.95 -8.66
C SER A 181 -7.59 -9.59 -8.14
N PHE A 182 -7.54 -9.04 -6.92
CA PHE A 182 -6.28 -8.76 -6.26
C PHE A 182 -5.55 -10.06 -5.85
N ASP A 183 -4.22 -10.05 -5.92
CA ASP A 183 -3.38 -11.17 -5.48
C ASP A 183 -3.00 -10.96 -4.00
N ASP A 184 -3.55 -11.78 -3.10
CA ASP A 184 -3.38 -11.60 -1.66
C ASP A 184 -1.93 -11.79 -1.18
N ASP A 185 -1.11 -12.53 -1.92
CA ASP A 185 0.30 -12.75 -1.57
C ASP A 185 1.11 -11.44 -1.61
N ILE A 186 0.64 -10.46 -2.38
CA ILE A 186 1.33 -9.19 -2.58
C ILE A 186 1.05 -8.21 -1.45
N GLN A 187 0.00 -8.43 -0.64
CA GLN A 187 -0.38 -7.52 0.45
C GLN A 187 0.74 -7.38 1.48
N GLY A 188 1.38 -8.48 1.84
CA GLY A 188 2.48 -8.49 2.82
C GLY A 188 3.70 -7.72 2.31
N ASP A 189 4.03 -7.91 1.03
CA ASP A 189 5.14 -7.22 0.37
C ASP A 189 4.86 -5.73 0.17
N LEU A 190 3.62 -5.37 -0.16
CA LEU A 190 3.17 -3.99 -0.26
C LEU A 190 3.35 -3.26 1.08
N PHE A 191 2.83 -3.84 2.17
CA PHE A 191 2.96 -3.25 3.49
C PHE A 191 4.43 -3.15 3.93
N ARG A 192 5.22 -4.22 3.74
CA ARG A 192 6.64 -4.24 4.13
C ARG A 192 7.45 -3.15 3.43
N ASN A 193 7.17 -2.90 2.16
CA ASN A 193 7.96 -1.96 1.36
C ASN A 193 7.44 -0.51 1.42
N TYR A 194 6.13 -0.32 1.64
CA TYR A 194 5.48 0.99 1.49
C TYR A 194 4.68 1.45 2.72
N GLY A 195 4.52 0.62 3.76
CA GLY A 195 3.80 0.96 4.99
C GLY A 195 4.36 2.20 5.69
N GLN A 196 5.69 2.34 5.73
CA GLN A 196 6.33 3.53 6.30
C GLN A 196 6.00 4.81 5.53
N ALA A 197 5.92 4.74 4.20
CA ALA A 197 5.57 5.89 3.36
C ALA A 197 4.12 6.32 3.62
N TYR A 198 3.20 5.36 3.69
CA TYR A 198 1.82 5.58 4.12
C TYR A 198 1.77 6.27 5.49
N GLY A 199 2.44 5.72 6.51
CA GLY A 199 2.44 6.25 7.87
C GLY A 199 2.92 7.71 7.91
N LYS A 200 4.01 8.02 7.20
CA LYS A 200 4.55 9.39 7.06
C LYS A 200 3.57 10.34 6.40
N PHE A 201 2.91 9.93 5.31
CA PHE A 201 1.93 10.75 4.61
C PHE A 201 0.74 11.11 5.51
N ILE A 202 0.14 10.11 6.13
CA ILE A 202 -1.01 10.29 7.02
C ILE A 202 -0.62 11.12 8.25
N ALA A 203 0.52 10.81 8.90
CA ALA A 203 1.00 11.57 10.04
C ALA A 203 1.20 13.05 9.71
N ASN A 204 1.75 13.36 8.54
CA ASN A 204 1.90 14.74 8.10
C ASN A 204 0.55 15.44 7.88
N LYS A 205 -0.41 14.77 7.22
CA LYS A 205 -1.76 15.32 7.03
C LYS A 205 -2.48 15.54 8.37
N LEU A 206 -2.42 14.59 9.29
CA LEU A 206 -2.97 14.75 10.63
C LEU A 206 -2.28 15.89 11.38
N SER A 207 -0.95 16.03 11.28
CA SER A 207 -0.20 17.15 11.88
C SER A 207 -0.72 18.50 11.40
N GLN A 208 -0.99 18.64 10.10
CA GLN A 208 -1.55 19.87 9.52
C GLN A 208 -2.96 20.16 10.06
N GLU A 209 -3.82 19.15 10.18
CA GLU A 209 -5.17 19.30 10.72
C GLU A 209 -5.16 19.66 12.21
N ILE A 210 -4.25 19.08 13.00
CA ILE A 210 -4.07 19.43 14.42
C ILE A 210 -3.68 20.91 14.56
N ILE A 211 -2.67 21.35 13.81
CA ILE A 211 -2.20 22.75 13.83
C ILE A 211 -3.33 23.71 13.43
N ALA A 212 -4.11 23.35 12.40
CA ALA A 212 -5.22 24.18 11.93
C ALA A 212 -6.33 24.33 12.99
N VAL A 213 -6.64 23.27 13.72
CA VAL A 213 -7.66 23.28 14.78
C VAL A 213 -7.21 24.11 15.99
N GLU A 214 -5.92 24.25 16.24
CA GLU A 214 -5.39 25.04 17.37
C GLU A 214 -5.35 26.54 17.12
N GLN A 215 -5.35 26.96 15.86
CA GLN A 215 -5.37 28.37 15.47
C GLN A 215 -6.76 29.00 15.56
N HIS A 216 -7.80 28.20 15.82
CA HIS A 216 -9.20 28.61 15.92
C HIS A 216 -9.78 28.37 17.31
#